data_AF-A0A2J6X7C0-F1
#
_entry.id   AF-A0A2J6X7C0-F1
#
_cell.length_a   1.000
_cell.length_b   1.000
_cell.length_c   1.000
_cell.angle_alpha   90.00
_cell.angle_beta   90.00
_cell.angle_gamma   90.00
#
_symmetry.space_group_name_H-M   'P 1'
#
loop_
_entity.id
_entity.type
_entity.pdbx_description
1 polymer ?
#
loop_
_entity_poly.entity_id
_entity_poly.type
_entity_poly.pdbx_seq_one_letter_code
_entity_poly.pdbx_strand_id
1 'polypeptide(L)'
;MIQHKALRIGLLLVFAGILAATLPVVARPSALAAQVSSWRLSSVRDWEAGSISDLLVVNNAGGELRLAAEASTGTFVSAPFETAFAVNAAGAVWRAEVIDGTDVRLELRARATPPGENDEGWGP
;
A
#
# COMPACT_ATOMS: atom_id res chain seq x y z
N MET A 1 11.07 13.00 59.21
CA MET A 1 9.97 12.67 58.26
C MET A 1 9.91 13.58 57.03
N ILE A 2 10.33 14.85 57.07
CA ILE A 2 10.20 15.80 55.94
C ILE A 2 11.26 15.56 54.84
N GLN A 3 12.49 15.18 55.20
CA GLN A 3 13.57 14.90 54.23
C GLN A 3 13.26 13.73 53.27
N HIS A 4 12.63 12.66 53.76
CA HIS A 4 12.30 11.52 52.89
C HIS A 4 11.17 11.84 51.89
N LYS A 5 10.28 12.78 52.23
CA LYS A 5 9.24 13.24 51.30
C LYS A 5 9.85 14.09 50.18
N ALA A 6 10.76 15.01 50.51
CA ALA A 6 11.46 15.85 49.54
C ALA A 6 12.30 15.01 48.55
N LEU A 7 13.02 13.99 49.04
CA LEU A 7 13.80 13.08 48.20
C LEU A 7 12.93 12.28 47.21
N ARG A 8 11.78 11.77 47.67
CA ARG A 8 10.84 11.02 46.83
C ARG A 8 10.20 11.88 45.74
N ILE A 9 9.86 13.12 46.07
CA ILE A 9 9.31 14.08 45.09
C ILE A 9 10.37 14.41 44.04
N GLY A 10 11.62 14.66 44.44
CA GLY A 10 12.72 14.88 43.51
C GLY A 10 12.93 13.70 42.55
N LEU A 11 12.90 12.47 43.08
CA LEU A 11 13.06 11.27 42.27
C LEU A 11 11.91 11.09 41.26
N LEU A 12 10.67 11.37 41.67
CA LEU A 12 9.51 11.31 40.79
C LEU A 12 9.60 12.32 39.64
N LEU A 13 10.10 13.54 39.91
CA LEU A 13 10.30 14.55 38.89
C LEU A 13 11.40 14.15 37.89
N VAL A 14 12.48 13.55 38.36
CA VAL A 14 13.54 13.01 37.48
C VAL A 14 13.00 11.87 36.63
N PHE A 15 12.25 10.93 37.21
CA PHE A 15 11.64 9.84 36.47
C PHE A 15 10.63 10.33 35.43
N ALA A 16 9.80 11.32 35.76
CA ALA A 16 8.87 11.93 34.82
C ALA A 16 9.60 12.63 33.66
N GLY A 17 10.72 13.31 33.95
CA GLY A 17 11.56 13.94 32.93
C GLY A 17 12.19 12.93 31.97
N ILE A 18 12.70 11.81 32.49
CA ILE A 18 13.25 10.72 31.67
C ILE A 18 12.15 10.10 30.81
N LEU A 19 10.98 9.83 31.39
CA LEU A 19 9.85 9.24 30.67
C LEU A 19 9.38 10.13 29.52
N ALA A 20 9.29 11.45 29.75
CA ALA A 20 8.94 12.43 28.73
C ALA A 20 9.96 12.51 27.59
N ALA A 21 11.26 12.34 27.88
CA ALA A 21 12.33 12.33 26.87
C ALA A 21 12.36 11.04 26.03
N THR A 22 11.75 9.94 26.52
CA THR A 22 11.65 8.67 25.80
C THR A 22 10.34 8.50 25.02
N LEU A 23 9.43 9.49 25.07
CA LEU A 23 8.21 9.42 24.26
C LEU A 23 8.61 9.34 22.78
N PRO A 24 8.06 8.39 22.02
CA PRO A 24 8.37 8.28 20.60
C PRO A 24 7.97 9.59 19.94
N VAL A 25 8.97 10.33 19.45
CA VAL A 25 8.73 11.48 18.56
C VAL A 25 8.08 10.88 17.33
N VAL A 26 6.76 11.06 17.23
CA VAL A 26 6.01 10.73 16.02
C VAL A 26 6.56 11.65 14.94
N ALA A 27 7.48 11.13 14.13
CA ALA A 27 8.04 11.84 12.99
C ALA A 27 6.89 12.16 12.04
N ARG A 28 6.40 13.40 12.10
CA ARG A 28 5.47 13.93 11.11
C ARG A 28 6.32 14.38 9.92
N PRO A 29 6.14 13.80 8.72
CA PRO A 29 6.82 14.29 7.54
C PRO A 29 6.54 15.79 7.38
N SER A 30 7.58 16.61 7.33
CA SER A 30 7.46 18.08 7.24
C SER A 30 7.08 18.57 5.84
N ALA A 31 7.13 17.69 4.84
CA ALA A 31 6.76 17.99 3.46
C ALA A 31 5.87 16.87 2.90
N LEU A 32 4.89 17.27 2.09
CA LEU A 32 4.17 16.34 1.21
C LEU A 32 5.20 15.65 0.31
N ALA A 33 5.22 14.32 0.30
CA ALA A 33 6.00 13.57 -0.66
C ALA A 33 5.52 13.98 -2.06
N ALA A 34 6.44 14.53 -2.88
CA ALA A 34 6.11 14.88 -4.25
C ALA A 34 5.78 13.60 -5.03
N GLN A 35 4.65 13.60 -5.74
CA GLN A 35 4.36 12.52 -6.68
C GLN A 35 5.32 12.64 -7.87
N VAL A 36 6.31 11.74 -7.91
CA VAL A 36 7.36 11.72 -8.94
C VAL A 36 6.97 10.93 -10.20
N SER A 37 5.93 10.08 -10.12
CA SER A 37 5.36 9.37 -11.26
C SER A 37 3.93 8.87 -11.00
N SER A 38 3.25 8.47 -12.08
CA SER A 38 1.97 7.78 -12.04
C SER A 38 1.95 6.65 -13.07
N TRP A 39 1.45 5.49 -12.65
CA TRP A 39 1.09 4.40 -13.55
C TRP A 39 -0.41 4.18 -13.43
N ARG A 40 -1.09 4.02 -14.57
CA ARG A 40 -2.55 3.96 -14.66
C ARG A 40 -2.96 2.84 -15.61
N LEU A 41 -3.90 2.02 -15.16
CA LEU A 41 -4.61 1.05 -15.98
C LEU A 41 -6.06 1.52 -16.09
N SER A 42 -6.53 1.78 -17.31
CA SER A 42 -7.92 2.22 -17.52
C SER A 42 -8.49 1.89 -18.89
N SER A 43 -7.71 1.28 -19.78
CA SER A 43 -8.15 0.87 -21.10
C SER A 43 -8.20 -0.65 -21.24
N VAL A 44 -9.00 -1.15 -22.20
CA VAL A 44 -9.02 -2.58 -22.58
C VAL A 44 -7.60 -3.11 -22.79
N ARG A 45 -6.76 -2.36 -23.51
CA ARG A 45 -5.36 -2.72 -23.75
C ARG A 45 -4.55 -2.83 -22.46
N ASP A 46 -4.78 -1.95 -21.50
CA ASP A 46 -4.05 -1.98 -20.21
C ASP A 46 -4.40 -3.25 -19.42
N TRP A 47 -5.68 -3.65 -19.46
CA TRP A 47 -6.17 -4.85 -18.80
C TRP A 47 -5.72 -6.13 -19.51
N GLU A 48 -5.73 -6.14 -20.84
CA GLU A 48 -5.28 -7.28 -21.66
C GLU A 48 -3.76 -7.50 -21.61
N ALA A 49 -2.98 -6.48 -21.24
CA ALA A 49 -1.55 -6.62 -21.05
C ALA A 49 -1.18 -7.44 -19.79
N GLY A 50 -2.11 -7.57 -18.84
CA GLY A 50 -1.92 -8.35 -17.62
C GLY A 50 -2.39 -9.80 -17.75
N SER A 51 -2.32 -10.52 -16.62
CA SER A 51 -2.86 -11.87 -16.45
C SER A 51 -4.18 -11.81 -15.69
N ILE A 52 -5.16 -12.59 -16.15
CA ILE A 52 -6.53 -12.62 -15.62
C ILE A 52 -6.92 -14.05 -15.26
N SER A 53 -7.54 -14.23 -14.10
CA SER A 53 -8.28 -15.44 -13.70
C SER A 53 -9.69 -15.05 -13.28
N ASP A 54 -10.70 -15.71 -13.83
CA ASP A 54 -12.12 -15.56 -13.46
C ASP A 54 -12.67 -14.12 -13.54
N LEU A 55 -12.05 -13.29 -14.38
CA LEU A 55 -12.54 -11.97 -14.76
C LEU A 55 -12.75 -11.87 -16.27
N LEU A 56 -13.53 -10.89 -16.69
CA LEU A 56 -13.76 -10.48 -18.07
C LEU A 56 -13.25 -9.05 -18.25
N VAL A 57 -12.55 -8.81 -19.37
CA VAL A 57 -12.27 -7.45 -19.85
C VAL A 57 -13.45 -7.00 -20.69
N VAL A 58 -14.07 -5.89 -20.30
CA VAL A 58 -15.23 -5.32 -20.99
C VAL A 58 -14.90 -3.93 -21.49
N ASN A 59 -15.30 -3.62 -22.73
CA ASN A 59 -15.11 -2.30 -23.31
C ASN A 59 -16.26 -1.34 -22.92
N ASN A 60 -16.36 -1.05 -21.63
CA ASN A 60 -17.21 0.01 -21.10
C ASN A 60 -16.34 1.19 -20.66
N ALA A 61 -16.67 2.41 -21.11
CA ALA A 61 -15.94 3.64 -20.77
C ALA A 61 -14.41 3.60 -20.97
N GLY A 62 -13.93 2.78 -21.91
CA GLY A 62 -12.51 2.63 -22.24
C GLY A 62 -11.90 1.30 -21.79
N GLY A 63 -12.46 0.64 -20.78
CA GLY A 63 -12.01 -0.69 -20.30
C GLY A 63 -12.34 -0.92 -18.83
N GLU A 64 -12.98 -2.05 -18.53
CA GLU A 64 -13.46 -2.44 -17.19
C GLU A 64 -13.15 -3.92 -16.93
N LEU A 65 -12.80 -4.25 -15.68
CA LEU A 65 -12.73 -5.63 -15.20
C LEU A 65 -14.03 -6.01 -14.50
N ARG A 66 -14.59 -7.18 -14.84
CA ARG A 66 -15.78 -7.74 -14.20
C ARG A 66 -15.55 -9.18 -13.79
N LEU A 67 -16.21 -9.65 -12.74
CA LEU A 67 -16.27 -11.10 -12.47
C LEU A 67 -16.87 -11.83 -13.66
N ALA A 68 -16.27 -12.96 -14.02
CA ALA A 68 -16.83 -13.85 -15.01
C ALA A 68 -18.17 -14.44 -14.54
N ALA A 69 -18.97 -14.94 -15.47
CA ALA A 69 -20.23 -15.60 -15.12
C ALA A 69 -19.98 -16.74 -14.13
N GLU A 70 -20.80 -16.82 -13.07
CA GLU A 70 -20.71 -17.81 -11.99
C GLU A 70 -19.46 -17.72 -11.09
N ALA A 71 -18.53 -16.78 -11.34
CA ALA A 71 -17.36 -16.57 -10.49
C ALA A 71 -17.73 -15.76 -9.24
N SER A 72 -17.35 -16.26 -8.06
CA SER A 72 -17.46 -15.53 -6.79
C SER A 72 -16.22 -14.71 -6.45
N THR A 73 -15.10 -14.99 -7.12
CA THR A 73 -13.82 -14.32 -6.96
C THR A 73 -13.11 -14.26 -8.31
N GLY A 74 -12.25 -13.26 -8.50
CA GLY A 74 -11.38 -13.18 -9.66
C GLY A 74 -10.12 -12.40 -9.32
N THR A 75 -9.06 -12.63 -10.11
CA THR A 75 -7.75 -12.01 -9.88
C THR A 75 -7.25 -11.38 -11.17
N PHE A 76 -6.72 -10.18 -11.04
CA PHE A 76 -5.96 -9.51 -12.08
C PHE A 76 -4.56 -9.23 -11.57
N VAL A 77 -3.55 -9.61 -12.35
CA VAL A 77 -2.15 -9.25 -12.14
C VAL A 77 -1.72 -8.41 -13.33
N SER A 78 -1.32 -7.17 -13.07
CA SER A 78 -0.85 -6.28 -14.13
C SER A 78 0.45 -6.78 -14.76
N ALA A 79 0.70 -6.36 -16.01
CA ALA A 79 2.06 -6.41 -16.56
C ALA A 79 3.02 -5.67 -15.62
N PRO A 80 4.25 -6.18 -15.39
CA PRO A 80 5.25 -5.46 -14.62
C PRO A 80 5.64 -4.17 -15.35
N PHE A 81 5.99 -3.15 -14.57
CA PHE A 81 6.54 -1.90 -15.10
C PHE A 81 7.79 -1.51 -14.31
N GLU A 82 8.68 -0.78 -14.97
CA GLU A 82 9.92 -0.29 -14.37
C GLU A 82 9.79 1.20 -14.04
N THR A 83 10.28 1.59 -12.86
CA THR A 83 10.39 3.00 -12.47
C THR A 83 11.81 3.50 -12.67
N ALA A 84 11.96 4.68 -13.28
CA ALA A 84 13.28 5.31 -13.47
C ALA A 84 13.90 5.91 -12.19
N PHE A 85 13.28 5.72 -11.03
CA PHE A 85 13.69 6.32 -9.75
C PHE A 85 13.43 5.33 -8.61
N ALA A 86 14.14 5.52 -7.49
CA ALA A 86 13.91 4.73 -6.28
C ALA A 86 12.59 5.15 -5.60
N VAL A 87 11.72 4.18 -5.36
CA VAL A 87 10.41 4.39 -4.73
C VAL A 87 10.57 4.30 -3.21
N ASN A 88 10.29 5.39 -2.50
CA ASN A 88 10.25 5.40 -1.02
C ASN A 88 8.83 5.18 -0.46
N ALA A 89 7.80 5.47 -1.26
CA ALA A 89 6.39 5.25 -0.94
C ALA A 89 5.58 5.09 -2.23
N ALA A 90 4.50 4.32 -2.15
CA ALA A 90 3.54 4.15 -3.23
C ALA A 90 2.12 4.29 -2.71
N GLY A 91 1.24 4.84 -3.54
CA GLY A 91 -0.19 4.94 -3.28
C GLY A 91 -0.96 4.28 -4.41
N ALA A 92 -2.02 3.55 -4.07
CA ALA A 92 -2.96 3.01 -5.04
C ALA A 92 -4.25 3.83 -4.98
N VAL A 93 -4.73 4.25 -6.15
CA VAL A 93 -6.05 4.87 -6.31
C VAL A 93 -6.84 3.98 -7.25
N TRP A 94 -8.02 3.57 -6.82
CA TRP A 94 -8.89 2.70 -7.60
C TRP A 94 -10.30 3.29 -7.69
N ARG A 95 -11.04 2.82 -8.69
CA ARG A 95 -12.47 3.04 -8.85
C ARG A 95 -13.09 1.70 -9.15
N ALA A 96 -13.99 1.26 -8.28
CA ALA A 96 -14.71 0.02 -8.44
C ALA A 96 -16.15 0.22 -7.98
N GLU A 97 -17.09 -0.42 -8.67
CA GLU A 97 -18.42 -0.67 -8.14
C GLU A 97 -18.35 -2.01 -7.39
N VAL A 98 -18.43 -1.94 -6.07
CA VAL A 98 -18.31 -3.11 -5.18
C VAL A 98 -19.71 -3.40 -4.64
N ILE A 99 -20.20 -4.61 -4.90
CA ILE A 99 -21.50 -5.04 -4.41
C ILE A 99 -21.43 -5.24 -2.89
N ASP A 100 -22.50 -4.89 -2.17
CA ASP A 100 -22.56 -5.08 -0.72
C ASP A 100 -22.24 -6.53 -0.33
N GLY A 101 -21.38 -6.69 0.68
CA GLY A 101 -20.92 -8.00 1.14
C GLY A 101 -19.79 -8.63 0.29
N THR A 102 -19.21 -7.87 -0.64
CA THR A 102 -18.00 -8.26 -1.39
C THR A 102 -16.81 -7.38 -1.01
N ASP A 103 -15.60 -7.90 -1.27
CA ASP A 103 -14.35 -7.22 -0.94
C ASP A 103 -13.46 -7.04 -2.19
N VAL A 104 -12.71 -5.95 -2.21
CA VAL A 104 -11.63 -5.73 -3.19
C VAL A 104 -10.30 -5.70 -2.45
N ARG A 105 -9.39 -6.59 -2.82
CA ARG A 105 -8.02 -6.62 -2.30
C ARG A 105 -7.07 -6.03 -3.32
N LEU A 106 -6.24 -5.08 -2.87
CA LEU A 106 -5.18 -4.49 -3.68
C LEU A 106 -3.83 -4.83 -3.08
N GLU A 107 -2.93 -5.32 -3.93
CA GLU A 107 -1.57 -5.66 -3.55
C GLU A 107 -0.61 -4.95 -4.47
N LEU A 108 0.41 -4.35 -3.88
CA LEU A 108 1.54 -3.79 -4.61
C LEU A 108 2.76 -4.66 -4.35
N ARG A 109 3.31 -5.23 -5.42
CA ARG A 109 4.53 -6.02 -5.39
C ARG A 109 5.63 -5.25 -6.10
N ALA A 110 6.77 -5.10 -5.46
CA ALA A 110 7.91 -4.37 -5.99
C ALA A 110 9.22 -5.05 -5.61
N ARG A 111 10.21 -5.00 -6.50
CA ARG A 111 11.57 -5.51 -6.28
C ARG A 111 12.58 -4.58 -6.95
N ALA A 112 13.77 -4.46 -6.36
CA ALA A 112 14.86 -3.68 -6.95
C ALA A 112 15.51 -4.40 -8.15
N THR A 113 15.38 -5.73 -8.21
CA THR A 113 15.85 -6.55 -9.32
C THR A 113 14.66 -7.36 -9.84
N PRO A 114 14.33 -7.26 -11.14
CA PRO A 114 13.28 -8.10 -11.74
C PRO A 114 13.59 -9.58 -11.52
N PRO A 115 12.56 -10.44 -11.33
CA PRO A 115 12.77 -11.87 -11.40
C PRO A 115 13.23 -12.27 -12.82
N GLY A 116 13.71 -13.51 -12.98
CA GLY A 116 14.07 -14.06 -14.29
C GLY A 116 12.88 -14.12 -15.26
N GLU A 117 12.98 -14.90 -16.34
CA GLU A 117 11.96 -14.94 -17.42
C GLU A 117 10.53 -15.34 -16.98
N ASN A 118 10.32 -15.78 -15.74
CA ASN A 118 9.06 -16.29 -15.24
C ASN A 118 8.56 -15.47 -14.04
N ASP A 119 7.25 -15.23 -13.98
CA ASP A 119 6.57 -14.49 -12.90
C ASP A 119 6.62 -15.18 -11.51
N GLU A 120 7.21 -16.38 -11.43
CA GLU A 120 7.39 -17.18 -10.20
C GLU A 120 8.11 -16.40 -9.08
N GLY A 121 8.95 -15.43 -9.44
CA GLY A 121 9.70 -14.64 -8.47
C GLY A 121 8.92 -13.51 -7.82
N TRP A 122 7.68 -13.22 -8.23
CA TRP A 122 6.91 -12.12 -7.62
C TRP A 122 6.26 -12.48 -6.28
N GLY A 123 6.08 -13.78 -5.97
CA GLY A 123 5.48 -14.26 -4.71
C GLY A 123 4.02 -13.81 -4.50
N PRO A 124 3.33 -14.33 -3.47
CA PRO A 124 2.16 -13.66 -2.90
C PRO A 124 2.55 -12.32 -2.25
#